data_AF-A0A7S2H3H3-F1
#
_entry.id   AF-A0A7S2H3H3-F1
#
_cell.length_a   1.000
_cell.length_b   1.000
_cell.length_c   1.000
_cell.angle_alpha   90.00
_cell.angle_beta   90.00
_cell.angle_gamma   90.00
#
_symmetry.space_group_name_H-M   'P 1'
#
loop_
_entity.id
_entity.type
_entity.pdbx_description
1 polymer ?
#
loop_
_entity_poly.entity_id
_entity_poly.type
_entity_poly.pdbx_seq_one_letter_code
_entity_poly.pdbx_strand_id
1 'polypeptide(L)'
;EGSTGDDGVLPLTATFALPTAKVREMAQEVGIRSDSELTLCLQFLHAFGSVVFFDEDGLRDTVVLNPQWLADAMAHVLNCPRVVQGGVAATRRLRERGELEDDLLRRHLWKAHKFREHHDVLLRMLYRFDLIIPAENAGSINAHLVPSLLPSVQAKAAEPEADDVWQSLYFDFHGMLCRLLPTLFPKLVVASSRCPDIDVISSLGLYRNSFRLLWLGSELLFDLLPADRPQVVRVRAVA
;
A
#
# COMPACT_ATOMS: atom_id res chain seq x y z
N GLU A 1 -12.04 48.51 -27.43
CA GLU A 1 -13.23 47.83 -26.88
C GLU A 1 -13.19 46.38 -27.32
N GLY A 2 -13.41 45.44 -26.40
CA GLY A 2 -13.34 43.99 -26.68
C GLY A 2 -12.74 43.24 -25.50
N SER A 3 -13.53 43.16 -24.42
CA SER A 3 -13.29 42.43 -23.17
C SER A 3 -13.44 40.91 -23.33
N THR A 4 -13.15 40.21 -22.23
CA THR A 4 -13.42 38.80 -21.86
C THR A 4 -12.38 37.82 -22.39
N GLY A 5 -11.42 37.33 -21.59
CA GLY A 5 -11.53 36.94 -20.19
C GLY A 5 -12.16 35.55 -20.12
N ASP A 6 -11.43 34.57 -20.67
CA ASP A 6 -11.77 33.15 -20.52
C ASP A 6 -11.06 32.67 -19.24
N ASP A 7 -11.73 32.85 -18.10
CA ASP A 7 -11.34 32.22 -16.86
C ASP A 7 -11.52 30.72 -17.06
N GLY A 8 -10.41 30.04 -17.36
CA GLY A 8 -10.31 28.61 -17.63
C GLY A 8 -10.69 27.74 -16.43
N VAL A 9 -11.96 27.76 -16.05
CA VAL A 9 -12.55 26.77 -15.16
C VAL A 9 -12.68 25.49 -15.98
N LEU A 10 -11.66 24.64 -15.89
CA LEU A 10 -11.76 23.26 -16.34
C LEU A 10 -13.03 22.67 -15.73
N PRO A 11 -13.90 22.01 -16.51
CA PRO A 11 -15.12 21.42 -15.97
C PRO A 11 -14.74 20.45 -14.84
N LEU A 12 -15.51 20.43 -13.74
CA LEU A 12 -15.26 19.60 -12.55
C LEU A 12 -14.99 18.12 -12.86
N THR A 13 -15.47 17.63 -14.02
CA THR A 13 -15.18 16.30 -14.58
C THR A 13 -13.71 16.06 -14.93
N ALA A 14 -12.87 17.09 -15.02
CA ALA A 14 -11.44 17.01 -15.29
C ALA A 14 -10.57 17.04 -14.02
N THR A 15 -11.16 17.25 -12.84
CA THR A 15 -10.41 17.42 -11.58
C THR A 15 -10.45 16.14 -10.75
N PHE A 16 -9.27 15.59 -10.43
CA PHE A 16 -9.16 14.30 -9.74
C PHE A 16 -9.07 14.44 -8.22
N ALA A 17 -8.29 15.41 -7.76
CA ALA A 17 -8.12 15.73 -6.35
C ALA A 17 -7.98 17.25 -6.19
N LEU A 18 -8.50 17.79 -5.08
CA LEU A 18 -8.40 19.20 -4.74
C LEU A 18 -7.84 19.40 -3.33
N PRO A 19 -7.13 20.50 -3.09
CA PRO A 19 -6.85 20.95 -1.73
C PRO A 19 -8.15 21.17 -0.97
N THR A 20 -8.20 20.76 0.30
CA THR A 20 -9.38 20.94 1.17
C THR A 20 -9.77 22.41 1.31
N ALA A 21 -8.80 23.32 1.23
CA ALA A 21 -9.07 24.77 1.18
C ALA A 21 -9.96 25.16 -0.02
N LYS A 22 -9.72 24.59 -1.21
CA LYS A 22 -10.55 24.89 -2.38
C LYS A 22 -11.94 24.29 -2.26
N VAL A 23 -12.03 23.07 -1.70
CA VAL A 23 -13.32 22.42 -1.43
C VAL A 23 -14.13 23.23 -0.41
N ARG A 24 -13.47 23.83 0.59
CA ARG A 24 -14.11 24.73 1.56
C ARG A 24 -14.75 25.94 0.87
N GLU A 25 -14.05 26.60 -0.06
CA GLU A 25 -14.61 27.73 -0.83
C GLU A 25 -15.88 27.30 -1.57
N MET A 26 -15.85 26.16 -2.26
CA MET A 26 -17.01 25.62 -2.98
C MET A 26 -18.16 25.25 -2.03
N ALA A 27 -17.83 24.70 -0.85
CA ALA A 27 -18.80 24.30 0.15
C ALA A 27 -19.56 25.51 0.73
N GLN A 28 -18.89 26.66 0.85
CA GLN A 28 -19.51 27.91 1.31
C GLN A 28 -20.60 28.41 0.34
N GLU A 29 -20.42 28.23 -0.97
CA GLU A 29 -21.40 28.61 -1.99
C GLU A 29 -22.72 27.82 -1.87
N VAL A 30 -22.64 26.59 -1.36
CA VAL A 30 -23.80 25.71 -1.14
C VAL A 30 -24.31 25.73 0.31
N GLY A 31 -23.78 26.64 1.14
CA GLY A 31 -24.28 26.91 2.49
C GLY A 31 -23.59 26.16 3.62
N ILE A 32 -22.52 25.41 3.37
CA ILE A 32 -21.67 24.78 4.40
C ILE A 32 -20.67 25.83 4.89
N ARG A 33 -20.83 26.32 6.13
CA ARG A 33 -20.11 27.51 6.60
C ARG A 33 -19.07 27.24 7.68
N SER A 34 -19.18 26.11 8.38
CA SER A 34 -18.21 25.73 9.41
C SER A 34 -17.30 24.59 8.95
N ASP A 35 -16.07 24.57 9.48
CA ASP A 35 -15.12 23.47 9.24
C ASP A 35 -15.66 22.12 9.75
N SER A 36 -16.40 22.12 10.87
CA SER A 36 -17.05 20.91 11.39
C SER A 36 -18.11 20.36 10.44
N GLU A 37 -18.96 21.21 9.84
CA GLU A 37 -19.93 20.77 8.84
C GLU A 37 -19.25 20.25 7.58
N LEU A 38 -18.18 20.91 7.13
CA LEU A 38 -17.40 20.46 5.98
C LEU A 38 -16.79 19.06 6.23
N THR A 39 -16.13 18.86 7.37
CA THR A 39 -15.56 17.55 7.72
C THR A 39 -16.62 16.47 7.78
N LEU A 40 -17.77 16.72 8.42
CA LEU A 40 -18.88 15.77 8.47
C LEU A 40 -19.44 15.45 7.08
N CYS A 41 -19.59 16.46 6.22
CA CYS A 41 -20.03 16.28 4.84
C CYS A 41 -19.04 15.42 4.05
N LEU A 42 -17.74 15.70 4.15
CA LEU A 42 -16.70 14.94 3.46
C LEU A 42 -16.62 13.50 3.97
N GLN A 43 -16.73 13.28 5.28
CA GLN A 43 -16.79 11.94 5.86
C GLN A 43 -18.03 11.16 5.39
N PHE A 44 -19.19 11.83 5.29
CA PHE A 44 -20.41 11.24 4.75
C PHE A 44 -20.26 10.85 3.27
N LEU A 45 -19.75 11.75 2.44
CA LEU A 45 -19.49 11.49 1.02
C LEU A 45 -18.42 10.40 0.82
N HIS A 46 -17.43 10.34 1.72
CA HIS A 46 -16.42 9.29 1.74
C HIS A 46 -17.03 7.92 2.05
N ALA A 47 -17.88 7.83 3.08
CA ALA A 47 -18.56 6.60 3.45
C ALA A 47 -19.46 6.07 2.32
N PHE A 48 -20.05 6.96 1.51
CA PHE A 48 -20.84 6.58 0.34
C PHE A 48 -19.98 6.21 -0.89
N GLY A 49 -18.67 6.51 -0.86
CA GLY A 49 -17.76 6.27 -1.98
C GLY A 49 -17.86 7.32 -3.09
N SER A 50 -18.44 8.48 -2.83
CA SER A 50 -18.49 9.60 -3.80
C SER A 50 -17.15 10.34 -3.88
N VAL A 51 -16.43 10.43 -2.76
CA VAL A 51 -15.10 11.04 -2.66
C VAL A 51 -14.19 10.18 -1.78
N VAL A 52 -12.89 10.46 -1.76
CA VAL A 52 -11.98 9.90 -0.75
C VAL A 52 -11.39 11.04 0.09
N PHE A 53 -11.64 10.99 1.40
CA PHE A 53 -11.18 11.95 2.38
C PHE A 53 -10.81 11.24 3.67
N PHE A 54 -9.64 11.59 4.23
CA PHE A 54 -9.18 11.10 5.52
C PHE A 54 -8.89 12.29 6.43
N ASP A 55 -9.50 12.30 7.60
CA ASP A 55 -9.32 13.35 8.62
C ASP A 55 -8.06 13.09 9.47
N GLU A 56 -6.94 12.83 8.79
CA GLU A 56 -5.69 12.37 9.36
C GLU A 56 -4.54 13.29 8.93
N ASP A 57 -3.52 13.41 9.77
CA ASP A 57 -2.37 14.27 9.47
C ASP A 57 -1.64 13.83 8.20
N GLY A 58 -1.34 14.78 7.32
CA GLY A 58 -0.75 14.52 6.00
C GLY A 58 -1.75 14.12 4.90
N LEU A 59 -3.02 13.85 5.23
CA LEU A 59 -4.07 13.52 4.25
C LEU A 59 -5.25 14.51 4.28
N ARG A 60 -5.53 15.13 5.43
CA ARG A 60 -6.64 16.07 5.65
C ARG A 60 -6.65 17.25 4.67
N ASP A 61 -5.51 17.63 4.11
CA ASP A 61 -5.39 18.77 3.20
C ASP A 61 -5.78 18.45 1.75
N THR A 62 -6.18 17.21 1.45
CA THR A 62 -6.58 16.80 0.10
C THR A 62 -7.87 16.00 0.11
N VAL A 63 -8.80 16.36 -0.79
CA VAL A 63 -10.00 15.58 -1.10
C VAL A 63 -9.86 15.00 -2.49
N VAL A 64 -9.92 13.68 -2.62
CA VAL A 64 -9.97 13.02 -3.92
C VAL A 64 -11.41 12.99 -4.39
N LEU A 65 -11.69 13.73 -5.45
CA LEU A 65 -13.04 13.88 -6.03
C LEU A 65 -13.42 12.70 -6.92
N ASN A 66 -12.44 11.97 -7.45
CA ASN A 66 -12.66 10.84 -8.34
C ASN A 66 -12.05 9.55 -7.74
N PRO A 67 -12.85 8.76 -7.00
CA PRO A 67 -12.42 7.48 -6.44
C PRO A 67 -11.99 6.45 -7.50
N GLN A 68 -12.59 6.47 -8.69
CA GLN A 68 -12.20 5.57 -9.79
C GLN A 68 -10.79 5.87 -10.29
N TRP A 69 -10.43 7.15 -10.41
CA TRP A 69 -9.07 7.54 -10.77
C TRP A 69 -8.04 7.06 -9.75
N LEU A 70 -8.36 7.14 -8.46
CA LEU A 70 -7.50 6.59 -7.41
C LEU A 70 -7.40 5.06 -7.50
N ALA A 71 -8.52 4.38 -7.76
CA ALA A 71 -8.55 2.94 -7.99
C ALA A 71 -7.70 2.52 -9.18
N ASP A 72 -7.74 3.27 -10.29
CA ASP A 72 -6.89 3.03 -11.46
C ASP A 72 -5.40 3.16 -11.10
N ALA A 73 -5.04 4.19 -10.31
CA ALA A 73 -3.66 4.41 -9.86
C ALA A 73 -3.16 3.24 -8.99
N MET A 74 -3.98 2.74 -8.06
CA MET A 74 -3.68 1.56 -7.25
C MET A 74 -3.56 0.30 -8.11
N ALA A 75 -4.46 0.13 -9.07
CA ALA A 75 -4.46 -1.01 -9.99
C ALA A 75 -3.20 -1.03 -10.87
N HIS A 76 -2.66 0.12 -11.28
CA HIS A 76 -1.39 0.18 -12.01
C HIS A 76 -0.22 -0.39 -11.20
N VAL A 77 -0.18 -0.12 -9.89
CA VAL A 77 0.86 -0.67 -9.00
C VAL A 77 0.71 -2.19 -8.88
N LEU A 78 -0.49 -2.68 -8.57
CA LEU A 78 -0.76 -4.11 -8.39
C LEU A 78 -0.57 -4.91 -9.69
N ASN A 79 -0.84 -4.31 -10.84
CA ASN A 79 -0.63 -4.95 -12.15
C ASN A 79 0.74 -4.66 -12.76
N CYS A 80 1.61 -3.91 -12.09
CA CYS A 80 2.92 -3.51 -12.61
C CYS A 80 3.75 -4.68 -13.19
N PRO A 81 3.84 -5.86 -12.54
CA PRO A 81 4.60 -6.99 -13.10
C PRO A 81 4.14 -7.47 -14.48
N ARG A 82 2.85 -7.25 -14.83
CA ARG A 82 2.26 -7.62 -16.12
C ARG A 82 2.55 -6.58 -17.21
N VAL A 83 2.57 -5.30 -16.81
CA VAL A 83 2.66 -4.14 -17.71
C VAL A 83 4.11 -3.80 -18.03
N VAL A 84 5.00 -3.86 -17.04
CA VAL A 84 6.41 -3.55 -17.22
C VAL A 84 7.14 -4.83 -17.60
N GLN A 85 7.35 -5.00 -18.90
CA GLN A 85 8.17 -6.08 -19.46
C GLN A 85 9.54 -5.52 -19.87
N GLY A 86 10.61 -5.93 -19.20
CA GLY A 86 11.97 -5.50 -19.50
C GLY A 86 12.98 -5.87 -18.42
N GLY A 87 14.25 -5.96 -18.80
CA GLY A 87 15.38 -6.36 -17.93
C GLY A 87 16.01 -5.21 -17.13
N VAL A 88 15.32 -4.09 -16.94
CA VAL A 88 15.84 -2.98 -16.12
C VAL A 88 15.89 -3.43 -14.66
N ALA A 89 16.94 -3.03 -13.94
CA ALA A 89 17.18 -3.44 -12.56
C ALA A 89 15.98 -3.21 -11.62
N ALA A 90 15.24 -2.11 -11.82
CA ALA A 90 14.04 -1.78 -11.05
C ALA A 90 12.89 -2.79 -11.24
N THR A 91 12.61 -3.17 -12.49
CA THR A 91 11.60 -4.19 -12.80
C THR A 91 11.99 -5.56 -12.21
N ARG A 92 13.29 -5.87 -12.22
CA ARG A 92 13.82 -7.09 -11.61
C ARG A 92 13.63 -7.08 -10.09
N ARG A 93 14.00 -5.99 -9.41
CA ARG A 93 13.80 -5.83 -7.95
C ARG A 93 12.32 -5.95 -7.56
N LEU A 94 11.42 -5.34 -8.32
CA LEU A 94 9.98 -5.49 -8.07
C LEU A 94 9.53 -6.95 -8.14
N ARG A 95 9.98 -7.70 -9.15
CA ARG A 95 9.58 -9.10 -9.35
C ARG A 95 10.22 -10.06 -8.34
N GLU A 96 11.49 -9.84 -8.03
CA GLU A 96 12.29 -10.74 -7.19
C GLU A 96 12.21 -10.39 -5.70
N ARG A 97 11.78 -9.19 -5.33
CA ARG A 97 11.80 -8.68 -3.95
C ARG A 97 10.55 -7.90 -3.55
N GLY A 98 9.62 -7.63 -4.47
CA GLY A 98 8.48 -6.76 -4.21
C GLY A 98 8.84 -5.28 -4.04
N GLU A 99 10.07 -4.89 -4.41
CA GLU A 99 10.58 -3.52 -4.26
C GLU A 99 10.17 -2.64 -5.45
N LEU A 100 9.35 -1.62 -5.17
CA LEU A 100 8.84 -0.62 -6.09
C LEU A 100 9.61 0.69 -5.92
N GLU A 101 10.41 1.05 -6.93
CA GLU A 101 11.06 2.36 -6.98
C GLU A 101 10.10 3.46 -7.42
N ASP A 102 10.27 4.63 -6.81
CA ASP A 102 9.52 5.84 -7.14
C ASP A 102 9.68 6.26 -8.61
N ASP A 103 10.88 6.04 -9.17
CA ASP A 103 11.15 6.31 -10.58
C ASP A 103 10.30 5.42 -11.52
N LEU A 104 9.98 4.18 -11.11
CA LEU A 104 9.10 3.30 -11.87
C LEU A 104 7.66 3.83 -11.87
N LEU A 105 7.21 4.40 -10.74
CA LEU A 105 5.92 5.08 -10.66
C LEU A 105 5.89 6.27 -11.61
N ARG A 106 6.79 7.24 -11.45
CA ARG A 106 6.81 8.49 -12.22
C ARG A 106 6.98 8.27 -13.72
N ARG A 107 7.90 7.38 -14.09
CA ARG A 107 8.32 7.22 -15.48
C ARG A 107 7.57 6.13 -16.22
N HIS A 108 6.89 5.20 -15.55
CA HIS A 108 6.24 4.06 -16.21
C HIS A 108 4.75 3.91 -15.88
N LEU A 109 4.40 3.81 -14.60
CA LEU A 109 3.03 3.49 -14.19
C LEU A 109 2.11 4.72 -14.24
N TRP A 110 2.63 5.87 -13.83
CA TRP A 110 1.90 7.12 -13.69
C TRP A 110 2.39 8.19 -14.69
N LYS A 111 2.75 7.74 -15.91
CA LYS A 111 3.22 8.61 -16.99
C LYS A 111 2.20 9.68 -17.39
N ALA A 112 0.91 9.35 -17.34
CA ALA A 112 -0.15 10.27 -17.76
C ALA A 112 -0.21 11.48 -16.82
N HIS A 113 -0.45 12.66 -17.40
CA HIS A 113 -0.50 13.94 -16.69
C HIS A 113 -1.35 13.88 -15.42
N LYS A 114 -2.55 13.30 -15.53
CA LYS A 114 -3.51 13.10 -14.44
C LYS A 114 -3.00 12.33 -13.23
N PHE A 115 -1.93 11.55 -13.35
CA PHE A 115 -1.32 10.86 -12.21
C PHE A 115 -0.04 11.58 -11.77
N ARG A 116 0.77 12.03 -12.73
CA ARG A 116 2.06 12.68 -12.47
C ARG A 116 1.93 13.93 -11.60
N GLU A 117 0.92 14.77 -11.84
CA GLU A 117 0.70 16.00 -11.06
C GLU A 117 0.25 15.73 -9.63
N HIS A 118 -0.33 14.55 -9.38
CA HIS A 118 -0.84 14.16 -8.07
C HIS A 118 -0.02 13.04 -7.44
N HIS A 119 1.25 12.90 -7.84
CA HIS A 119 2.11 11.79 -7.42
C HIS A 119 2.17 11.63 -5.91
N ASP A 120 2.37 12.72 -5.17
CA ASP A 120 2.52 12.67 -3.72
C ASP A 120 1.20 12.29 -3.02
N VAL A 121 0.06 12.78 -3.55
CA VAL A 121 -1.27 12.39 -3.06
C VAL A 121 -1.48 10.90 -3.27
N LEU A 122 -1.22 10.39 -4.47
CA LEU A 122 -1.36 8.97 -4.80
C LEU A 122 -0.46 8.11 -3.92
N LEU A 123 0.79 8.52 -3.70
CA LEU A 123 1.73 7.79 -2.86
C LEU A 123 1.26 7.71 -1.40
N ARG A 124 0.77 8.82 -0.84
CA ARG A 124 0.17 8.84 0.52
C ARG A 124 -1.08 7.96 0.59
N MET A 125 -1.90 7.92 -0.46
CA MET A 125 -3.05 7.01 -0.53
C MET A 125 -2.60 5.55 -0.54
N LEU A 126 -1.55 5.18 -1.29
CA LEU A 126 -1.02 3.81 -1.28
C LEU A 126 -0.58 3.37 0.12
N TYR A 127 0.08 4.24 0.87
CA TYR A 127 0.43 3.98 2.27
C TYR A 127 -0.82 3.82 3.15
N ARG A 128 -1.81 4.70 2.97
CA ARG A 128 -3.04 4.69 3.78
C ARG A 128 -3.93 3.47 3.52
N PHE A 129 -3.93 2.95 2.30
CA PHE A 129 -4.63 1.72 1.90
C PHE A 129 -3.82 0.44 2.18
N ASP A 130 -2.70 0.54 2.89
CA ASP A 130 -1.83 -0.58 3.27
C ASP A 130 -1.32 -1.37 2.04
N LEU A 131 -1.11 -0.68 0.91
CA LEU A 131 -0.63 -1.30 -0.32
C LEU A 131 0.89 -1.30 -0.42
N ILE A 132 1.54 -0.34 0.23
CA ILE A 132 2.99 -0.19 0.25
C ILE A 132 3.48 0.15 1.66
N ILE A 133 4.74 -0.19 1.93
CA ILE A 133 5.48 0.26 3.13
C ILE A 133 6.83 0.86 2.71
N PRO A 134 7.44 1.73 3.53
CA PRO A 134 8.78 2.24 3.25
C PRO A 134 9.76 1.06 3.19
N ALA A 135 10.65 1.03 2.18
CA ALA A 135 11.73 0.05 2.17
C ALA A 135 12.89 0.58 3.02
N GLU A 136 13.24 -0.10 4.11
CA GLU A 136 14.46 0.22 4.85
C GLU A 136 15.70 -0.32 4.12
N ASN A 137 16.74 0.51 4.03
CA ASN A 137 18.09 0.13 3.58
C ASN A 137 18.19 -0.55 2.20
N ALA A 138 17.36 -0.19 1.23
CA ALA A 138 17.82 -0.23 -0.15
C ALA A 138 18.76 0.96 -0.34
N GLY A 139 19.93 0.81 -0.96
CA GLY A 139 20.84 1.92 -1.29
C GLY A 139 20.26 3.01 -2.22
N SER A 140 18.93 3.10 -2.35
CA SER A 140 18.13 4.09 -3.04
C SER A 140 17.03 4.57 -2.08
N ILE A 141 17.13 5.84 -1.66
CA ILE A 141 16.27 6.51 -0.68
C ILE A 141 14.77 6.55 -1.09
N ASN A 142 14.44 6.15 -2.32
CA ASN A 142 13.11 6.29 -2.92
C ASN A 142 12.52 4.94 -3.39
N ALA A 143 12.55 3.92 -2.54
CA ALA A 143 11.92 2.63 -2.81
C ALA A 143 10.87 2.28 -1.75
N HIS A 144 9.85 1.55 -2.18
CA HIS A 144 8.74 1.08 -1.36
C HIS A 144 8.62 -0.42 -1.51
N LEU A 145 8.22 -1.13 -0.47
CA LEU A 145 7.89 -2.53 -0.57
C LEU A 145 6.40 -2.68 -0.87
N VAL A 146 6.03 -3.58 -1.79
CA VAL A 146 4.64 -3.90 -2.14
C VAL A 146 4.33 -5.32 -1.67
N PRO A 147 3.75 -5.50 -0.47
CA PRO A 147 3.64 -6.83 0.15
C PRO A 147 2.83 -7.84 -0.67
N SER A 148 1.84 -7.39 -1.43
CA SER A 148 1.04 -8.26 -2.31
C SER A 148 1.82 -8.80 -3.51
N LEU A 149 2.93 -8.15 -3.89
CA LEU A 149 3.80 -8.53 -5.01
C LEU A 149 5.06 -9.28 -4.56
N LEU A 150 5.17 -9.63 -3.27
CA LEU A 150 6.29 -10.43 -2.80
C LEU A 150 6.34 -11.77 -3.51
N PRO A 151 7.55 -12.25 -3.86
CA PRO A 151 7.72 -13.59 -4.39
C PRO A 151 7.28 -14.63 -3.37
N SER A 152 6.99 -15.84 -3.85
CA SER A 152 6.84 -17.01 -2.97
C SER A 152 8.18 -17.73 -2.93
N VAL A 153 8.62 -18.17 -1.76
CA VAL A 153 9.77 -19.08 -1.68
C VAL A 153 9.34 -20.40 -2.33
N GLN A 154 10.02 -20.80 -3.41
CA GLN A 154 10.00 -22.19 -3.85
C GLN A 154 10.90 -23.00 -2.92
N ALA A 155 10.44 -23.25 -1.70
CA ALA A 155 11.09 -24.21 -0.82
C ALA A 155 10.07 -25.32 -0.53
N LYS A 156 10.53 -26.57 -0.64
CA LYS A 156 10.03 -27.63 0.22
C LYS A 156 10.04 -27.04 1.62
N ALA A 157 8.89 -26.61 2.16
CA ALA A 157 8.82 -26.33 3.58
C ALA A 157 9.31 -27.63 4.22
N ALA A 158 10.52 -27.61 4.79
CA ALA A 158 11.02 -28.78 5.48
C ALA A 158 9.96 -29.09 6.52
N GLU A 159 9.33 -30.26 6.38
CA GLU A 159 8.44 -30.74 7.42
C GLU A 159 9.21 -30.65 8.73
N PRO A 160 8.58 -30.13 9.80
CA PRO A 160 9.29 -29.86 11.05
C PRO A 160 10.00 -31.14 11.50
N GLU A 161 11.32 -31.05 11.70
CA GLU A 161 12.06 -32.10 12.40
C GLU A 161 11.52 -32.20 13.84
N ALA A 162 11.64 -33.36 14.48
CA ALA A 162 10.99 -33.63 15.77
C ALA A 162 11.34 -32.60 16.86
N ASP A 163 12.57 -32.05 16.84
CA ASP A 163 13.02 -31.02 17.78
C ASP A 163 12.47 -29.62 17.45
N ASP A 164 12.19 -29.32 16.18
CA ASP A 164 11.66 -28.04 15.71
C ASP A 164 10.23 -27.78 16.19
N VAL A 165 9.47 -28.85 16.50
CA VAL A 165 8.10 -28.77 17.02
C VAL A 165 8.05 -28.10 18.39
N TRP A 166 8.98 -28.42 19.28
CA TRP A 166 8.97 -27.91 20.67
C TRP A 166 9.57 -26.50 20.80
N GLN A 167 10.29 -26.03 19.78
CA GLN A 167 10.87 -24.68 19.72
C GLN A 167 10.03 -23.70 18.89
N SER A 168 8.83 -24.13 18.46
CA SER A 168 7.95 -23.37 17.58
C SER A 168 6.58 -23.15 18.21
N LEU A 169 6.00 -21.98 17.96
CA LEU A 169 4.59 -21.69 18.21
C LEU A 169 3.78 -21.94 16.95
N TYR A 170 2.64 -22.60 17.09
CA TYR A 170 1.74 -22.91 15.99
C TYR A 170 0.39 -22.22 16.19
N PHE A 171 -0.03 -21.43 15.20
CA PHE A 171 -1.32 -20.75 15.20
C PHE A 171 -2.19 -21.37 14.11
N ASP A 172 -3.17 -22.18 14.51
CA ASP A 172 -4.11 -22.83 13.61
C ASP A 172 -5.35 -21.97 13.37
N PHE A 173 -5.61 -21.67 12.10
CA PHE A 173 -6.75 -20.88 11.67
C PHE A 173 -7.91 -21.76 11.18
N HIS A 174 -7.87 -23.07 11.44
CA HIS A 174 -8.94 -24.03 11.14
C HIS A 174 -9.39 -23.96 9.68
N GLY A 175 -8.42 -23.84 8.76
CA GLY A 175 -8.65 -23.71 7.32
C GLY A 175 -9.06 -22.33 6.82
N MET A 176 -9.23 -21.33 7.69
CA MET A 176 -9.52 -19.95 7.26
C MET A 176 -8.32 -19.24 6.66
N LEU A 177 -7.10 -19.58 7.09
CA LEU A 177 -5.88 -18.93 6.62
C LEU A 177 -5.81 -18.93 5.09
N CYS A 178 -5.97 -20.08 4.43
CA CYS A 178 -5.94 -20.18 2.96
C CYS A 178 -6.91 -19.23 2.22
N ARG A 179 -8.05 -18.87 2.84
CA ARG A 179 -9.02 -17.93 2.28
C ARG A 179 -8.63 -16.47 2.52
N LEU A 180 -7.93 -16.21 3.63
CA LEU A 180 -7.53 -14.87 4.05
C LEU A 180 -6.16 -14.45 3.51
N LEU A 181 -5.27 -15.41 3.20
CA LEU A 181 -3.87 -15.18 2.79
C LEU A 181 -3.65 -14.03 1.79
N PRO A 182 -4.42 -13.90 0.69
CA PRO A 182 -4.17 -12.85 -0.29
C PRO A 182 -4.32 -11.43 0.28
N THR A 183 -5.02 -11.28 1.41
CA THR A 183 -5.32 -10.00 2.05
C THR A 183 -4.71 -9.88 3.45
N LEU A 184 -4.65 -10.97 4.22
CA LEU A 184 -4.14 -10.99 5.58
C LEU A 184 -2.63 -10.80 5.59
N PHE A 185 -1.92 -11.50 4.72
CA PHE A 185 -0.46 -11.48 4.73
C PHE A 185 0.11 -10.09 4.42
N PRO A 186 -0.31 -9.40 3.34
CA PRO A 186 0.09 -8.02 3.09
C PRO A 186 -0.18 -7.09 4.28
N LYS A 187 -1.38 -7.21 4.88
CA LYS A 187 -1.78 -6.40 6.02
C LYS A 187 -0.98 -6.70 7.27
N LEU A 188 -0.60 -7.95 7.50
CA LEU A 188 0.23 -8.33 8.64
C LEU A 188 1.62 -7.71 8.51
N VAL A 189 2.24 -7.78 7.32
CA VAL A 189 3.52 -7.13 7.04
C VAL A 189 3.42 -5.62 7.30
N VAL A 190 2.36 -4.96 6.81
CA VAL A 190 2.13 -3.52 7.04
C VAL A 190 1.89 -3.19 8.50
N ALA A 191 1.12 -4.02 9.21
CA ALA A 191 0.87 -3.83 10.64
C ALA A 191 2.17 -3.99 11.45
N SER A 192 2.97 -4.99 11.13
CA SER A 192 4.29 -5.22 11.74
C SER A 192 5.22 -4.03 11.52
N SER A 193 5.29 -3.46 10.32
CA SER A 193 6.15 -2.29 10.04
C SER A 193 5.71 -1.00 10.75
N ARG A 194 4.53 -0.99 11.38
CA ARG A 194 4.02 0.14 12.18
C ARG A 194 4.25 -0.06 13.68
N CYS A 195 4.72 -1.24 14.10
CA CYS A 195 4.99 -1.55 15.48
C CYS A 195 6.44 -1.14 15.84
N PRO A 196 6.66 -0.25 16.83
CA PRO A 196 8.00 0.25 17.15
C PRO A 196 9.02 -0.80 17.57
N ASP A 197 8.54 -1.94 18.09
CA ASP A 197 9.37 -3.03 18.60
C ASP A 197 9.67 -4.09 17.54
N ILE A 198 9.15 -3.92 16.31
CA ILE A 198 9.22 -4.88 15.22
C ILE A 198 9.91 -4.26 14.01
N ASP A 199 11.08 -4.80 13.65
CA ASP A 199 11.75 -4.41 12.41
C ASP A 199 11.44 -5.41 11.29
N VAL A 200 10.76 -4.93 10.26
CA VAL A 200 10.47 -5.71 9.05
C VAL A 200 11.55 -5.41 8.01
N ILE A 201 12.59 -6.23 8.01
CA ILE A 201 13.76 -6.01 7.17
C ILE A 201 13.63 -6.83 5.88
N SER A 202 13.52 -6.16 4.73
CA SER A 202 13.40 -6.81 3.42
C SER A 202 14.59 -7.75 3.10
N SER A 203 15.79 -7.42 3.57
CA SER A 203 17.00 -8.22 3.39
C SER A 203 17.01 -9.52 4.22
N LEU A 204 16.17 -9.65 5.25
CA LEU A 204 16.01 -10.89 6.02
C LEU A 204 15.15 -11.94 5.30
N GLY A 205 14.56 -11.59 4.15
CA GLY A 205 13.74 -12.50 3.35
C GLY A 205 12.26 -12.34 3.66
N LEU A 206 11.60 -11.48 2.87
CA LEU A 206 10.16 -11.30 2.89
C LEU A 206 9.52 -11.96 1.68
N TYR A 207 8.62 -12.91 1.91
CA TYR A 207 7.95 -13.70 0.89
C TYR A 207 6.49 -13.87 1.22
N ARG A 208 5.64 -14.09 0.22
CA ARG A 208 4.18 -14.28 0.42
C ARG A 208 3.83 -15.41 1.40
N ASN A 209 4.68 -16.42 1.50
CA ASN A 209 4.46 -17.64 2.29
C ASN A 209 5.43 -17.80 3.47
N SER A 210 6.35 -16.85 3.66
CA SER A 210 7.41 -16.91 4.66
C SER A 210 7.91 -15.50 4.92
N PHE A 211 7.97 -15.06 6.16
CA PHE A 211 8.58 -13.78 6.47
C PHE A 211 9.40 -13.84 7.74
N ARG A 212 10.47 -13.03 7.75
CA ARG A 212 11.27 -12.79 8.93
C ARG A 212 11.06 -11.39 9.43
N LEU A 213 11.06 -11.25 10.74
CA LEU A 213 11.06 -9.96 11.42
C LEU A 213 11.99 -10.03 12.62
N LEU A 214 12.49 -8.87 13.02
CA LEU A 214 13.18 -8.71 14.28
C LEU A 214 12.14 -8.28 15.31
N TRP A 215 12.06 -8.96 16.45
CA TRP A 215 11.25 -8.54 17.58
C TRP A 215 12.13 -8.45 18.82
N LEU A 216 12.30 -7.23 19.36
CA LEU A 216 13.16 -6.97 20.54
C LEU A 216 14.57 -7.57 20.41
N GLY A 217 15.16 -7.49 19.21
CA GLY A 217 16.49 -8.02 18.91
C GLY A 217 16.55 -9.53 18.64
N SER A 218 15.43 -10.25 18.71
CA SER A 218 15.34 -11.67 18.33
C SER A 218 14.79 -11.81 16.92
N GLU A 219 15.48 -12.54 16.05
CA GLU A 219 14.96 -12.83 14.71
C GLU A 219 13.91 -13.94 14.81
N LEU A 220 12.70 -13.66 14.31
CA LEU A 220 11.62 -14.62 14.23
C LEU A 220 11.32 -14.96 12.78
N LEU A 221 11.18 -16.24 12.50
CA LEU A 221 10.68 -16.75 11.23
C LEU A 221 9.22 -17.18 11.37
N PHE A 222 8.40 -16.68 10.45
CA PHE A 222 7.01 -17.03 10.28
C PHE A 222 6.85 -17.82 8.99
N ASP A 223 6.45 -19.08 9.10
CA ASP A 223 6.21 -19.98 7.97
C ASP A 223 4.72 -20.31 7.84
N LEU A 224 4.20 -20.29 6.62
CA LEU A 224 2.82 -20.69 6.33
C LEU A 224 2.78 -22.17 5.92
N LEU A 225 2.12 -23.01 6.72
CA LEU A 225 2.11 -24.46 6.57
C LEU A 225 0.69 -25.02 6.33
N PRO A 226 0.52 -26.01 5.43
CA PRO A 226 1.46 -26.43 4.39
C PRO A 226 1.56 -25.36 3.28
N ALA A 227 2.67 -25.34 2.53
CA ALA A 227 2.98 -24.25 1.60
C ALA A 227 1.97 -24.08 0.44
N ASP A 228 1.34 -25.18 0.01
CA ASP A 228 0.36 -25.24 -1.07
C ASP A 228 -1.03 -24.75 -0.64
N ARG A 229 -1.44 -25.09 0.58
CA ARG A 229 -2.71 -24.69 1.16
C ARG A 229 -2.55 -24.35 2.64
N PRO A 230 -2.05 -23.14 2.97
CA PRO A 230 -1.69 -22.85 4.34
C PRO A 230 -2.90 -22.79 5.28
N GLN A 231 -2.77 -23.44 6.42
CA GLN A 231 -3.77 -23.54 7.48
C GLN A 231 -3.20 -23.04 8.82
N VAL A 232 -1.90 -23.21 9.01
CA VAL A 232 -1.18 -22.89 10.24
C VAL A 232 -0.08 -21.87 9.96
N VAL A 233 0.11 -20.94 10.88
CA VAL A 233 1.32 -20.10 10.95
C VAL A 233 2.24 -20.72 11.99
N ARG A 234 3.43 -21.15 11.57
CA ARG A 234 4.50 -21.57 12.49
C ARG A 234 5.41 -20.37 12.75
N VAL A 235 5.71 -20.10 14.02
CA VAL A 235 6.61 -19.04 14.45
C VAL A 235 7.74 -19.64 15.27
N ARG A 236 8.98 -19.35 14.90
CA ARG A 236 10.17 -19.83 15.62
C ARG A 236 11.27 -18.78 15.67
N ALA A 237 12.08 -18.82 16.70
CA ALA A 237 13.30 -18.03 16.73
C ALA A 237 14.32 -18.58 15.73
N VAL A 238 15.03 -17.68 15.04
CA VAL A 238 16.19 -18.01 14.22
C VAL A 238 17.41 -17.79 15.11
N ALA A 239 18.13 -18.88 15.38
CA ALA A 239 19.37 -18.86 16.15
C ALA A 239 20.56 -18.39 15.31
#